data_AF-A0A524HND0-F1
#
_entry.id   AF-A0A524HND0-F1
#
_cell.length_a   1.000
_cell.length_b   1.000
_cell.length_c   1.000
_cell.angle_alpha   90.00
_cell.angle_beta   90.00
_cell.angle_gamma   90.00
#
_symmetry.space_group_name_H-M   'P 1'
#
loop_
_entity.id
_entity.type
_entity.pdbx_description
1 polymer ?
#
loop_
_entity_poly.entity_id
_entity_poly.type
_entity_poly.pdbx_seq_one_letter_code
_entity_poly.pdbx_strand_id
1 'polypeptide(L)'
;MAVRIGLAFNLKPPSSVSAPGARVVDSLAPSSRALRYDLPQPDLYAEWDEPATIDAVERALRPLGEVIRLEADEDFPANLRKARPDFVFNVAEGLYGANREGHIPAICEFLGIPYLASDPL
;
A
#
# COMPACT_ATOMS: atom_id res chain seq x y z
N MET A 1 5.70 -20.45 -18.72
CA MET A 1 6.07 -19.11 -18.25
C MET A 1 6.15 -19.17 -16.73
N ALA A 2 7.06 -18.40 -16.11
CA ALA A 2 7.06 -18.26 -14.66
C ALA A 2 5.80 -17.49 -14.24
N VAL A 3 5.20 -17.87 -13.11
CA VAL A 3 4.05 -17.16 -12.52
C VAL A 3 4.47 -15.72 -12.20
N ARG A 4 3.60 -14.75 -12.46
CA ARG A 4 3.82 -13.32 -12.23
C ARG A 4 3.03 -12.87 -11.02
N ILE A 5 3.73 -12.49 -9.95
CA ILE A 5 3.17 -12.20 -8.64
C ILE A 5 3.23 -10.68 -8.43
N GLY A 6 2.08 -10.03 -8.36
CA GLY A 6 2.01 -8.62 -7.94
C GLY A 6 2.13 -8.54 -6.42
N LEU A 7 3.18 -7.93 -5.88
CA LEU A 7 3.30 -7.66 -4.45
C LEU A 7 2.77 -6.25 -4.18
N ALA A 8 1.57 -6.15 -3.59
CA ALA A 8 0.96 -4.86 -3.23
C ALA A 8 1.32 -4.46 -1.80
N PHE A 9 1.77 -3.22 -1.59
CA PHE A 9 2.26 -2.76 -0.28
C PHE A 9 2.10 -1.25 -0.09
N ASN A 10 2.17 -0.78 1.17
CA ASN A 10 2.46 0.63 1.49
C ASN A 10 3.82 0.72 2.19
N LEU A 11 4.66 1.68 1.79
CA LEU A 11 5.96 1.91 2.44
C LEU A 11 5.84 2.97 3.52
N LYS A 12 6.27 2.63 4.74
CA LYS A 12 6.40 3.60 5.82
C LYS A 12 7.32 4.74 5.38
N PRO A 13 6.84 6.01 5.42
CA PRO A 13 7.68 7.14 5.07
C PRO A 13 8.82 7.27 6.09
N PRO A 14 10.00 7.78 5.67
CA PRO A 14 11.11 7.99 6.58
C PRO A 14 10.64 8.85 7.75
N SER A 15 10.88 8.39 8.98
CA SER A 15 10.54 9.13 10.19
C SER A 15 11.15 10.53 10.10
N SER A 16 10.31 11.57 10.02
CA SER A 16 10.78 12.94 10.12
C SER A 16 11.33 13.13 11.53
N VAL A 17 12.63 12.96 11.71
CA VAL A 17 13.31 13.44 12.90
C VAL A 17 13.00 14.94 12.94
N SER A 18 12.21 15.36 13.93
CA SER A 18 11.80 16.73 14.09
C SER A 18 13.04 17.60 14.21
N ALA A 19 13.45 18.26 13.12
CA ALA A 19 14.42 19.32 13.21
C ALA A 19 13.83 20.39 14.15
N PRO A 20 14.53 20.82 15.22
CA PRO A 20 14.00 21.82 16.13
C PRO A 20 13.88 23.14 15.35
N GLY A 21 12.66 23.49 14.94
CA GLY A 21 12.36 24.72 14.21
C GLY A 21 11.58 24.59 12.90
N ALA A 22 11.21 23.38 12.46
CA ALA A 22 10.31 23.25 11.31
C ALA A 22 8.90 23.68 11.70
N ARG A 23 8.50 24.89 11.27
CA ARG A 23 7.16 25.45 11.49
C ARG A 23 6.12 24.46 10.98
N VAL A 24 5.16 24.13 11.84
CA VAL A 24 3.89 23.55 11.46
C VAL A 24 3.28 24.52 10.46
N VAL A 25 3.36 24.20 9.17
CA VAL A 25 2.64 24.92 8.13
C VAL A 25 1.17 24.52 8.25
N ASP A 26 0.47 25.25 9.11
CA ASP A 26 -0.98 25.31 9.15
C ASP A 26 -1.48 25.83 7.79
N SER A 27 -1.73 24.88 6.88
CA SER A 27 -2.23 25.15 5.54
C SER A 27 -3.68 24.68 5.50
N LEU A 28 -4.57 25.61 5.83
CA LEU A 28 -6.02 25.49 5.82
C LEU A 28 -6.55 24.96 4.47
N ALA A 29 -6.97 23.69 4.48
CA ALA A 29 -8.27 23.20 3.99
C ALA A 29 -8.29 21.67 4.19
N PRO A 30 -9.32 21.07 4.83
CA PRO A 30 -9.43 19.62 4.81
C PRO A 30 -9.71 19.22 3.37
N SER A 31 -8.69 18.73 2.65
CA SER A 31 -8.94 17.97 1.43
C SER A 31 -9.89 16.84 1.85
N SER A 32 -11.01 16.69 1.16
CA SER A 32 -12.11 15.79 1.52
C SER A 32 -11.75 14.29 1.53
N ARG A 33 -10.46 13.94 1.43
CA ARG A 33 -9.91 12.62 1.75
C ARG A 33 -9.55 12.57 3.23
N ALA A 34 -10.54 12.21 4.02
CA ALA A 34 -10.38 11.87 5.42
C ALA A 34 -9.22 10.89 5.65
N LEU A 35 -8.07 11.41 6.09
CA LEU A 35 -7.01 10.62 6.74
C LEU A 35 -7.65 9.76 7.85
N ARG A 36 -6.94 8.73 8.33
CA ARG A 36 -7.25 8.07 9.61
C ARG A 36 -7.47 9.11 10.72
N TYR A 37 -8.72 9.53 10.92
CA TYR A 37 -9.06 10.53 11.94
C TYR A 37 -9.02 9.93 13.34
N ASP A 38 -9.02 8.60 13.41
CA ASP A 38 -8.85 7.80 14.61
C ASP A 38 -7.42 7.88 15.20
N LEU A 39 -6.43 8.31 14.42
CA LEU A 39 -5.03 8.30 14.84
C LEU A 39 -4.36 9.68 14.76
N PRO A 40 -3.47 10.03 15.71
CA PRO A 40 -2.62 11.20 15.60
C PRO A 40 -1.60 11.02 14.44
N GLN A 41 -1.15 12.14 13.85
CA GLN A 41 -0.21 12.15 12.71
C GLN A 41 1.01 11.20 12.81
N PRO A 42 1.74 11.08 13.95
CA PRO A 42 2.86 10.14 14.06
C PRO A 42 2.46 8.66 13.93
N ASP A 43 1.20 8.32 14.23
CA ASP A 43 0.69 6.96 14.20
C ASP A 43 -0.01 6.63 12.86
N LEU A 44 -0.16 7.62 11.97
CA LEU A 44 -0.86 7.50 10.70
C LEU A 44 -0.32 6.37 9.80
N TYR A 45 0.98 6.10 9.91
CA TYR A 45 1.67 5.08 9.13
C TYR A 45 2.18 3.93 10.01
N ALA A 46 1.72 3.80 11.27
CA ALA A 46 2.26 2.84 12.22
C ALA A 46 2.19 1.39 11.69
N GLU A 47 1.11 1.06 10.98
CA GLU A 47 0.84 -0.26 10.39
C GLU A 47 1.57 -0.49 9.06
N TRP A 48 2.12 0.56 8.44
CA TRP A 48 2.87 0.42 7.19
C TRP A 48 4.24 -0.21 7.44
N ASP A 49 4.67 -0.99 6.45
CA ASP A 49 5.87 -1.78 6.51
C ASP A 49 7.14 -0.99 6.20
N GLU A 50 8.22 -1.37 6.88
CA GLU A 50 9.56 -0.88 6.55
C GLU A 50 10.05 -1.49 5.23
N PRO A 51 10.95 -0.81 4.49
CA PRO A 51 11.52 -1.35 3.26
C PRO A 51 12.09 -2.77 3.42
N ALA A 52 12.69 -3.07 4.58
CA ALA A 52 13.25 -4.38 4.89
C ALA A 52 12.19 -5.49 4.96
N THR A 53 10.97 -5.19 5.40
CA THR A 53 9.87 -6.16 5.39
C THR A 53 9.44 -6.46 3.96
N ILE A 54 9.27 -5.44 3.12
CA ILE A 54 8.91 -5.61 1.71
C ILE A 54 9.98 -6.43 0.97
N ASP A 55 11.25 -6.17 1.23
CA ASP A 55 12.37 -6.96 0.70
C ASP A 55 12.34 -8.41 1.16
N ALA A 56 11.97 -8.67 2.41
CA ALA A 56 11.85 -10.02 2.95
C ALA A 56 10.69 -10.80 2.31
N VAL A 57 9.52 -10.16 2.14
CA VAL A 57 8.35 -10.76 1.49
C VAL A 57 8.66 -11.06 0.03
N GLU A 58 9.23 -10.12 -0.73
CA GLU A 58 9.65 -10.38 -2.11
C GLU A 58 10.61 -11.58 -2.18
N ARG A 59 11.63 -11.60 -1.33
CA ARG A 59 12.61 -12.70 -1.32
C ARG A 59 11.97 -14.06 -1.03
N ALA A 60 10.93 -14.10 -0.21
CA ALA A 60 10.18 -15.33 0.06
C ALA A 60 9.30 -15.76 -1.14
N LEU A 61 8.80 -14.81 -1.94
CA LEU A 61 7.96 -15.08 -3.11
C LEU A 61 8.76 -15.41 -4.39
N ARG A 62 9.98 -14.88 -4.53
CA ARG A 62 10.85 -15.09 -5.72
C ARG A 62 11.03 -16.56 -6.16
N PRO A 63 11.15 -17.57 -5.27
CA PRO A 63 11.23 -18.97 -5.69
C PRO A 63 9.96 -19.48 -6.42
N LEU A 64 8.82 -18.81 -6.25
CA LEU A 64 7.54 -19.19 -6.83
C LEU A 64 7.29 -18.53 -8.21
N GLY A 65 7.95 -17.40 -8.49
CA GLY A 65 7.68 -16.63 -9.71
C GLY A 65 8.40 -15.29 -9.81
N GLU A 66 8.10 -14.55 -10.89
CA GLU A 66 8.51 -13.16 -11.07
C GLU A 66 7.69 -12.27 -10.12
N VAL A 67 8.37 -11.55 -9.22
CA VAL A 67 7.71 -10.62 -8.30
C VAL A 67 7.73 -9.21 -8.88
N ILE A 68 6.57 -8.56 -8.93
CA ILE A 68 6.37 -7.19 -9.41
C ILE A 68 5.87 -6.36 -8.22
N ARG A 69 6.70 -5.44 -7.76
CA ARG A 69 6.32 -4.49 -6.71
C ARG A 69 5.26 -3.50 -7.23
N LEU A 70 4.17 -3.35 -6.48
CA LEU A 70 3.06 -2.46 -6.77
C LEU A 70 2.73 -1.64 -5.52
N GLU A 71 3.21 -0.41 -5.43
CA GLU A 71 2.89 0.46 -4.30
C GLU A 71 1.41 0.86 -4.33
N ALA A 72 0.74 0.76 -3.18
CA ALA A 72 -0.68 1.01 -2.99
C ALA A 72 -0.97 2.52 -2.84
N ASP A 73 -0.63 3.27 -3.88
CA ASP A 73 -0.86 4.70 -4.05
C ASP A 73 -1.99 4.98 -5.07
N GLU A 74 -2.12 6.24 -5.49
CA GLU A 74 -3.14 6.64 -6.48
C GLU A 74 -2.89 6.08 -7.90
N ASP A 75 -1.66 5.69 -8.21
CA ASP A 75 -1.27 5.11 -9.49
C ASP A 75 -1.42 3.58 -9.53
N PHE A 76 -1.68 2.94 -8.38
CA PHE A 76 -1.86 1.49 -8.28
C PHE A 76 -2.79 0.90 -9.36
N PRO A 77 -3.99 1.45 -9.66
CA PRO A 77 -4.86 0.88 -10.70
C PRO A 77 -4.25 0.92 -12.10
N ALA A 78 -3.42 1.93 -12.42
CA ALA A 78 -2.74 2.02 -13.70
C ALA A 78 -1.55 1.06 -13.75
N ASN A 79 -0.76 1.01 -12.68
CA ASN A 79 0.39 0.12 -12.53
C ASN A 79 -0.03 -1.36 -12.59
N LEU A 80 -1.12 -1.73 -11.91
CA LEU A 80 -1.67 -3.08 -11.93
C LEU A 80 -2.10 -3.51 -13.34
N ARG A 81 -2.84 -2.64 -14.07
CA ARG A 81 -3.24 -2.91 -15.46
C ARG A 81 -2.05 -3.04 -16.41
N LYS A 82 -0.99 -2.26 -16.19
CA LYS A 82 0.24 -2.34 -16.99
C LYS A 82 1.03 -3.61 -16.68
N ALA A 83 1.16 -3.93 -15.38
CA ALA A 83 1.88 -5.09 -14.90
C ALA A 83 1.23 -6.40 -15.35
N ARG A 84 -0.11 -6.52 -15.30
CA ARG A 84 -0.85 -7.76 -15.60
C ARG A 84 -0.30 -8.98 -14.86
N PRO A 85 -0.18 -8.95 -13.52
CA PRO A 85 0.22 -10.14 -12.77
C PRO A 85 -0.84 -11.24 -12.90
N ASP A 86 -0.45 -12.50 -12.67
CA ASP A 86 -1.38 -13.63 -12.63
C ASP A 86 -2.25 -13.58 -11.37
N PHE A 87 -1.69 -13.08 -10.26
CA PHE A 87 -2.41 -12.73 -9.04
C PHE A 87 -1.67 -11.67 -8.22
N VAL A 88 -2.35 -11.05 -7.26
CA VAL A 88 -1.77 -10.09 -6.31
C VAL A 88 -1.63 -10.71 -4.92
N PHE A 89 -0.45 -10.67 -4.33
CA PHE A 89 -0.22 -10.91 -2.91
C PHE A 89 -0.29 -9.56 -2.18
N ASN A 90 -1.37 -9.32 -1.43
CA ASN A 90 -1.61 -8.02 -0.79
C ASN A 90 -1.06 -7.98 0.64
N VAL A 91 -0.23 -6.98 0.93
CA VAL A 91 0.18 -6.58 2.29
C VAL A 91 -0.05 -5.07 2.51
N ALA A 92 -0.86 -4.43 1.66
CA ALA A 92 -1.17 -3.02 1.78
C ALA A 92 -2.26 -2.77 2.83
N GLU A 93 -2.00 -1.81 3.70
CA GLU A 93 -2.93 -1.36 4.75
C GLU A 93 -3.84 -0.23 4.26
N GLY A 94 -3.38 0.58 3.30
CA GLY A 94 -4.07 1.77 2.82
C GLY A 94 -3.97 2.97 3.79
N LEU A 95 -4.56 4.10 3.40
CA LEU A 95 -4.46 5.37 4.16
C LEU A 95 -5.81 5.99 4.56
N TYR A 96 -6.84 5.82 3.74
CA TYR A 96 -8.07 6.60 3.82
C TYR A 96 -9.29 5.71 4.05
N GLY A 97 -10.25 6.17 4.85
CA GLY A 97 -11.51 5.47 5.06
C GLY A 97 -11.44 4.27 6.02
N ALA A 98 -12.61 3.86 6.52
CA ALA A 98 -12.75 2.78 7.49
C ALA A 98 -12.28 1.42 6.93
N ASN A 99 -12.51 1.18 5.64
CA ASN A 99 -12.22 -0.08 4.96
C ASN A 99 -10.95 0.01 4.09
N ARG A 100 -9.96 0.82 4.50
CA ARG A 100 -8.73 1.08 3.73
C ARG A 100 -7.99 -0.19 3.27
N GLU A 101 -8.03 -1.25 4.07
CA GLU A 101 -7.36 -2.53 3.81
C GLU A 101 -8.02 -3.26 2.63
N GLY A 102 -9.32 -3.02 2.43
CA GLY A 102 -10.11 -3.57 1.34
C GLY A 102 -9.93 -2.86 -0.01
N HIS A 103 -9.20 -1.74 -0.07
CA HIS A 103 -9.02 -0.99 -1.31
C HIS A 103 -8.31 -1.80 -2.41
N ILE A 104 -7.19 -2.44 -2.08
CA ILE A 104 -6.44 -3.25 -3.05
C ILE A 104 -7.24 -4.46 -3.51
N PRO A 105 -7.82 -5.28 -2.60
CA PRO A 105 -8.76 -6.35 -2.98
C PRO A 105 -9.88 -5.87 -3.90
N ALA A 106 -10.56 -4.77 -3.55
CA ALA A 106 -11.67 -4.24 -4.36
C ALA A 106 -11.24 -3.81 -5.77
N ILE A 107 -10.05 -3.20 -5.92
CA ILE A 107 -9.49 -2.86 -7.23
C ILE A 107 -9.15 -4.12 -8.02
N CYS A 108 -8.59 -5.15 -7.37
CA CYS A 108 -8.28 -6.42 -8.00
C CYS A 108 -9.55 -7.12 -8.51
N GLU A 109 -10.60 -7.20 -7.68
CA GLU A 109 -11.92 -7.73 -8.07
C GLU A 109 -12.52 -6.97 -9.25
N PHE A 110 -12.50 -5.64 -9.19
CA PHE A 110 -13.02 -4.79 -10.26
C PHE A 110 -12.30 -5.03 -11.60
N LEU A 111 -11.02 -5.36 -11.56
CA LEU A 111 -10.21 -5.65 -12.74
C LEU A 111 -10.18 -7.15 -13.12
N GLY A 112 -10.85 -8.01 -12.36
CA GLY A 112 -10.87 -9.45 -12.59
C GLY A 112 -9.51 -10.13 -12.34
N ILE A 113 -8.69 -9.57 -11.45
CA ILE A 113 -7.36 -10.10 -11.10
C ILE A 113 -7.48 -10.86 -9.77
N PRO A 114 -7.10 -12.15 -9.71
CA PRO A 114 -7.06 -12.89 -8.45
C PRO A 114 -6.13 -12.23 -7.43
N TYR A 115 -6.46 -12.33 -6.15
CA TYR A 115 -5.63 -11.82 -5.06
C TYR A 115 -5.60 -12.80 -3.89
N LEU A 116 -4.60 -12.65 -3.04
CA LEU A 116 -4.41 -13.38 -1.80
C LEU A 116 -4.26 -12.36 -0.65
N ALA A 117 -4.56 -12.85 0.56
CA ALA A 117 -4.68 -12.09 1.81
C ALA A 117 -6.06 -11.43 1.97
N SER A 118 -6.11 -10.19 2.47
CA SER A 118 -7.32 -9.53 2.97
C SER A 118 -8.51 -9.56 2.00
N ASP A 119 -9.72 -9.72 2.56
CA ASP A 119 -10.98 -9.54 1.85
C ASP A 119 -11.30 -8.04 1.64
N PRO A 120 -12.11 -7.67 0.63
CA PRO A 120 -12.48 -6.28 0.36
C PRO A 120 -13.40 -5.66 1.42
N LEU A 121 -14.11 -6.47 2.22
CA LEU A 121 -15.04 -6.09 3.29
C LEU A 121 -15.16 -7.15 4.38
#